data_AF-F4B6I7-F1
#
_entry.id   AF-F4B6I7-F1
#
_cell.length_a   1.000
_cell.length_b   1.000
_cell.length_c   1.000
_cell.angle_alpha   90.00
_cell.angle_beta   90.00
_cell.angle_gamma   90.00
#
_symmetry.space_group_name_H-M   'P 1'
#
loop_
_entity.id
_entity.type
_entity.pdbx_description
1 polymer ?
#
loop_
_entity_poly.entity_id
_entity_poly.type
_entity_poly.pdbx_seq_one_letter_code
_entity_poly.pdbx_strand_id
1 'polypeptide(L)'
;MEIPEEVIKKAEEKGINVTDLILMELSKKDPSEAIKIRLDLAKKYMAEAEEYLKKGDAVQASEKAYKVAEEVVKALSEKFNLQEYQQAVKEGRWYTYTLGESASILSEKLGDWVLEGWSNAYFLHVWGFYEGKLKVEYVSRYINPIKRMLEEAEKII
;
A
#
# COMPACT_ATOMS: atom_id res chain seq x y z
N MET A 1 -2.39 20.11 -16.50
CA MET A 1 -1.65 19.30 -17.48
C MET A 1 -1.93 17.85 -17.12
N GLU A 2 -2.32 17.04 -18.08
CA GLU A 2 -2.61 15.61 -17.88
C GLU A 2 -1.42 14.78 -18.37
N ILE A 3 -1.09 13.70 -17.67
CA ILE A 3 -0.06 12.76 -18.13
C ILE A 3 -0.72 11.85 -19.18
N PRO A 4 -0.24 11.80 -20.44
CA PRO A 4 -0.87 10.97 -21.47
C PRO A 4 -0.89 9.49 -21.08
N GLU A 5 -2.02 8.80 -21.32
CA GLU A 5 -2.19 7.38 -20.98
C GLU A 5 -1.10 6.47 -21.55
N GLU A 6 -0.66 6.74 -22.79
CA GLU A 6 0.42 5.99 -23.45
C GLU A 6 1.76 6.08 -22.69
N VAL A 7 2.00 7.19 -21.98
CA VAL A 7 3.19 7.35 -21.12
C VAL A 7 3.06 6.49 -19.89
N ILE A 8 1.89 6.50 -19.24
CA ILE A 8 1.60 5.68 -18.05
C ILE A 8 1.75 4.21 -18.40
N LYS A 9 1.13 3.76 -19.50
CA LYS A 9 1.21 2.38 -19.96
C LYS A 9 2.64 1.90 -20.22
N LYS A 10 3.45 2.69 -20.93
CA LYS A 10 4.86 2.35 -21.18
C LYS A 10 5.71 2.33 -19.92
N ALA A 11 5.37 3.16 -18.93
CA ALA A 11 6.03 3.13 -17.63
C ALA A 11 5.68 1.82 -16.90
N GLU A 12 4.40 1.45 -16.83
CA GLU A 12 3.91 0.23 -16.19
C GLU A 12 4.49 -1.04 -16.85
N GLU A 13 4.59 -1.10 -18.18
CA GLU A 13 5.25 -2.19 -18.92
C GLU A 13 6.73 -2.38 -18.52
N LYS A 14 7.37 -1.32 -18.03
CA LYS A 14 8.75 -1.34 -17.52
C LYS A 14 8.82 -1.52 -15.99
N GLY A 15 7.69 -1.78 -15.33
CA GLY A 15 7.58 -1.93 -13.89
C GLY A 15 7.76 -0.61 -13.12
N ILE A 16 7.40 0.51 -13.75
CA ILE A 16 7.49 1.85 -13.16
C ILE A 16 6.09 2.30 -12.76
N ASN A 17 5.88 2.54 -11.47
CA ASN A 17 4.68 3.16 -10.95
C ASN A 17 4.82 4.69 -10.98
N VAL A 18 4.07 5.34 -11.88
CA VAL A 18 4.14 6.80 -12.10
C VAL A 18 3.76 7.59 -10.84
N THR A 19 2.75 7.13 -10.10
CA THR A 19 2.32 7.78 -8.85
C THR A 19 3.44 7.74 -7.82
N ASP A 20 4.10 6.58 -7.66
CA ASP A 20 5.23 6.44 -6.73
C ASP A 20 6.40 7.34 -7.12
N LEU A 21 6.75 7.40 -8.40
CA LEU A 21 7.82 8.28 -8.87
C LEU A 21 7.54 9.75 -8.56
N ILE A 22 6.31 10.21 -8.79
CA ILE A 22 5.91 11.59 -8.49
C ILE A 22 6.00 11.83 -6.98
N LEU A 23 5.50 10.91 -6.16
CA LEU A 23 5.57 11.05 -4.71
C LEU A 23 7.01 11.09 -4.20
N MET A 24 7.90 10.23 -4.71
CA MET A 24 9.33 10.25 -4.37
C MET A 24 9.99 11.59 -4.73
N GLU A 25 9.57 12.22 -5.84
CA GLU A 25 10.08 13.55 -6.21
C GLU A 25 9.52 14.66 -5.32
N LEU A 26 8.23 14.57 -4.92
CA LEU A 26 7.62 15.49 -3.96
C LEU A 26 8.30 15.39 -2.59
N SER A 27 8.61 14.16 -2.14
CA SER A 27 9.31 13.90 -0.88
C SER A 27 10.66 14.60 -0.77
N LYS A 28 11.37 14.84 -1.89
CA LYS A 28 12.64 15.60 -1.87
C LYS A 28 12.47 17.05 -1.45
N LYS A 29 11.27 17.62 -1.65
CA LYS A 29 10.93 19.00 -1.31
C LYS A 29 10.25 19.08 0.06
N ASP A 30 9.24 18.24 0.28
CA ASP A 30 8.53 18.14 1.54
C ASP A 30 8.09 16.67 1.80
N PRO A 31 8.87 15.92 2.58
CA PRO A 31 8.51 14.55 2.96
C PRO A 31 7.16 14.47 3.69
N SER A 32 6.82 15.48 4.50
CA SER A 32 5.58 15.48 5.31
C SER A 32 4.33 15.52 4.42
N GLU A 33 4.38 16.30 3.34
CA GLU A 33 3.30 16.37 2.36
C GLU A 33 3.14 15.04 1.60
N ALA A 34 4.24 14.45 1.12
CA ALA A 34 4.19 13.17 0.41
C ALA A 34 3.66 12.02 1.28
N ILE A 35 4.09 11.94 2.55
CA ILE A 35 3.60 10.96 3.53
C ILE A 35 2.07 11.12 3.72
N LYS A 36 1.57 12.36 3.84
CA LYS A 36 0.13 12.62 3.98
C LYS A 36 -0.66 12.20 2.74
N ILE A 37 -0.13 12.46 1.54
CA ILE A 37 -0.78 12.04 0.29
C ILE A 37 -0.89 10.51 0.22
N ARG A 38 0.16 9.77 0.63
CA ARG A 38 0.09 8.30 0.72
C ARG A 38 -0.98 7.83 1.69
N LEU A 39 -1.10 8.47 2.83
CA LEU A 39 -2.16 8.16 3.80
C LEU A 39 -3.56 8.42 3.24
N ASP A 40 -3.75 9.51 2.49
CA ASP A 40 -5.03 9.81 1.83
C ASP A 40 -5.36 8.83 0.70
N LEU A 41 -4.35 8.37 -0.05
CA LEU A 41 -4.51 7.27 -1.00
C LEU A 41 -4.93 5.98 -0.30
N ALA A 42 -4.31 5.64 0.84
CA ALA A 42 -4.68 4.47 1.64
C ALA A 42 -6.13 4.55 2.13
N LYS A 43 -6.58 5.72 2.63
CA LYS A 43 -7.99 5.94 3.00
C LYS A 43 -8.95 5.75 1.84
N LYS A 44 -8.60 6.31 0.66
CA LYS A 44 -9.39 6.13 -0.56
C LYS A 44 -9.49 4.66 -0.94
N TYR A 45 -8.39 3.91 -0.93
CA TYR A 45 -8.40 2.49 -1.25
C TYR A 45 -9.18 1.67 -0.23
N MET A 46 -9.16 2.03 1.06
CA MET A 46 -9.98 1.36 2.07
C MET A 46 -11.48 1.57 1.80
N ALA A 47 -11.89 2.79 1.46
CA ALA A 47 -13.28 3.07 1.07
C ALA A 47 -13.71 2.28 -0.19
N GLU A 48 -12.83 2.19 -1.19
CA GLU A 48 -13.06 1.38 -2.39
C GLU A 48 -13.16 -0.12 -2.04
N ALA A 49 -12.29 -0.64 -1.18
CA ALA A 49 -12.32 -2.03 -0.74
C ALA A 49 -13.65 -2.37 -0.05
N GLU A 50 -14.13 -1.51 0.86
CA GLU A 50 -15.43 -1.65 1.52
C GLU A 50 -16.61 -1.56 0.53
N GLU A 51 -16.50 -0.76 -0.53
CA GLU A 51 -17.50 -0.69 -1.59
C GLU A 51 -17.55 -1.99 -2.41
N TYR A 52 -16.40 -2.54 -2.79
CA TYR A 52 -16.34 -3.81 -3.52
C TYR A 52 -16.85 -4.99 -2.68
N LEU A 53 -16.58 -5.01 -1.37
CA LEU A 53 -17.18 -5.97 -0.45
C LEU A 53 -18.72 -5.91 -0.51
N LYS A 54 -19.32 -4.71 -0.46
CA LYS A 54 -20.79 -4.54 -0.54
C LYS A 54 -21.37 -5.04 -1.86
N LYS A 55 -20.60 -4.92 -2.96
CA LYS A 55 -20.97 -5.40 -4.30
C LYS A 55 -20.74 -6.90 -4.49
N GLY A 56 -20.14 -7.59 -3.52
CA GLY A 56 -19.79 -9.01 -3.63
C GLY A 56 -18.56 -9.29 -4.50
N ASP A 57 -17.77 -8.27 -4.83
CA ASP A 57 -16.57 -8.39 -5.66
C ASP A 57 -15.34 -8.66 -4.79
N ALA A 58 -15.10 -9.94 -4.51
CA ALA A 58 -13.98 -10.38 -3.68
C ALA A 58 -12.61 -10.06 -4.30
N VAL A 59 -12.49 -10.08 -5.63
CA VAL A 59 -11.22 -9.86 -6.34
C VAL A 59 -10.81 -8.40 -6.19
N GLN A 60 -11.71 -7.47 -6.49
CA GLN A 60 -11.40 -6.04 -6.38
C GLN A 60 -11.27 -5.60 -4.92
N ALA A 61 -12.08 -6.14 -4.00
CA ALA A 61 -11.93 -5.85 -2.57
C ALA A 61 -10.54 -6.26 -2.05
N SER A 62 -10.04 -7.42 -2.48
CA SER A 62 -8.73 -7.93 -2.09
C SER A 62 -7.59 -7.06 -2.62
N GLU A 63 -7.66 -6.64 -3.88
CA GLU A 63 -6.65 -5.76 -4.48
C GLU A 63 -6.62 -4.38 -3.82
N LYS A 64 -7.78 -3.79 -3.57
CA LYS A 64 -7.84 -2.49 -2.89
C LYS A 64 -7.33 -2.56 -1.46
N ALA A 65 -7.66 -3.62 -0.72
CA ALA A 65 -7.12 -3.85 0.61
C ALA A 65 -5.59 -4.00 0.62
N TYR A 66 -5.03 -4.68 -0.39
CA TYR A 66 -3.57 -4.75 -0.55
C TYR A 66 -2.94 -3.36 -0.72
N LYS A 67 -3.52 -2.52 -1.60
CA LYS A 67 -3.03 -1.15 -1.83
C LYS A 67 -3.09 -0.26 -0.57
N VAL A 68 -4.01 -0.52 0.35
CA VAL A 68 -4.03 0.17 1.66
C VAL A 68 -2.76 -0.12 2.44
N ALA A 69 -2.44 -1.41 2.62
CA ALA A 69 -1.25 -1.81 3.37
C ALA A 69 0.03 -1.35 2.67
N GLU A 70 0.07 -1.45 1.33
CA GLU A 70 1.19 -0.97 0.52
C GLU A 70 1.49 0.51 0.80
N GLU A 71 0.49 1.39 0.67
CA GLU A 71 0.70 2.83 0.90
C GLU A 71 1.03 3.16 2.36
N VAL A 72 0.44 2.45 3.33
CA VAL A 72 0.77 2.61 4.76
C VAL A 72 2.23 2.21 5.03
N VAL A 73 2.69 1.06 4.52
CA VAL A 73 4.09 0.64 4.69
C VAL A 73 5.04 1.66 4.08
N LYS A 74 4.77 2.13 2.85
CA LYS A 74 5.61 3.16 2.19
C LYS A 74 5.66 4.45 3.01
N ALA A 75 4.52 4.94 3.47
CA ALA A 75 4.41 6.18 4.25
C ALA A 75 5.17 6.08 5.59
N LEU A 76 5.02 4.97 6.31
CA LEU A 76 5.75 4.75 7.57
C LEU A 76 7.25 4.55 7.32
N SER A 77 7.63 3.82 6.28
CA SER A 77 9.04 3.61 5.92
C SER A 77 9.76 4.92 5.61
N GLU A 78 9.06 5.84 4.93
CA GLU A 78 9.53 7.20 4.68
C GLU A 78 9.61 8.02 5.97
N LYS A 79 8.55 8.04 6.79
CA LYS A 79 8.50 8.78 8.06
C LYS A 79 9.62 8.38 9.02
N PHE A 80 9.94 7.08 9.10
CA PHE A 80 11.01 6.54 9.94
C PHE A 80 12.36 6.43 9.21
N ASN A 81 12.43 6.91 7.96
CA ASN A 81 13.62 6.96 7.14
C ASN A 81 14.38 5.62 7.07
N LEU A 82 13.65 4.54 6.78
CA LEU A 82 14.20 3.20 6.67
C LEU A 82 15.16 3.06 5.48
N GLN A 83 16.08 2.09 5.56
CA GLN A 83 17.03 1.84 4.48
C GLN A 83 16.34 1.36 3.20
N GLU A 84 15.24 0.61 3.35
CA GLU A 84 14.39 0.09 2.29
C GLU A 84 13.73 1.24 1.52
N TYR A 85 13.29 2.30 2.21
CA TYR A 85 12.78 3.51 1.57
C TYR A 85 13.88 4.20 0.76
N GLN A 86 15.08 4.37 1.32
CA GLN A 86 16.21 4.96 0.61
C GLN A 86 16.60 4.17 -0.64
N GLN A 87 16.53 2.84 -0.55
CA GLN A 87 16.76 1.96 -1.69
C GLN A 87 15.67 2.14 -2.76
N ALA A 88 14.40 2.19 -2.37
CA ALA A 88 13.30 2.42 -3.29
C ALA A 88 13.41 3.77 -4.03
N VAL A 89 13.83 4.83 -3.34
CA VAL A 89 14.10 6.15 -3.95
C VAL A 89 15.26 6.05 -4.96
N LYS A 90 16.34 5.35 -4.61
CA LYS A 90 17.50 5.15 -5.49
C LYS A 90 17.15 4.37 -6.75
N GLU A 91 16.29 3.36 -6.62
CA GLU A 91 15.85 2.52 -7.73
C GLU A 91 14.67 3.10 -8.52
N GLY A 92 13.99 4.11 -7.98
CA GLY A 92 12.78 4.68 -8.57
C GLY A 92 11.58 3.74 -8.54
N ARG A 93 11.60 2.69 -7.71
CA ARG A 93 10.50 1.73 -7.57
C ARG A 93 10.57 0.98 -6.24
N TRP A 94 9.43 0.46 -5.81
CA TRP A 94 9.31 -0.48 -4.70
C TRP A 94 9.24 -1.92 -5.20
N TYR A 95 9.78 -2.87 -4.43
CA TYR A 95 9.53 -4.29 -4.62
C TYR A 95 8.70 -4.85 -3.48
N THR A 96 7.90 -5.86 -3.77
CA THR A 96 7.07 -6.53 -2.77
C THR A 96 7.90 -7.11 -1.62
N TYR A 97 9.10 -7.64 -1.88
CA TYR A 97 9.96 -8.16 -0.81
C TYR A 97 10.45 -7.03 0.11
N THR A 98 10.85 -5.88 -0.45
CA THR A 98 11.26 -4.71 0.36
C THR A 98 10.13 -4.16 1.21
N LEU A 99 8.88 -4.23 0.74
CA LEU A 99 7.71 -3.86 1.54
C LEU A 99 7.49 -4.83 2.71
N GLY A 100 7.71 -6.13 2.49
CA GLY A 100 7.64 -7.13 3.56
C GLY A 100 8.75 -6.96 4.61
N GLU A 101 9.98 -6.71 4.18
CA GLU A 101 11.11 -6.38 5.06
C GLU A 101 10.81 -5.13 5.88
N SER A 102 10.32 -4.06 5.22
CA SER A 102 9.92 -2.81 5.87
C SER A 102 8.83 -3.03 6.91
N ALA A 103 7.80 -3.82 6.59
CA ALA A 103 6.72 -4.14 7.53
C ALA A 103 7.24 -4.87 8.79
N SER A 104 8.19 -5.79 8.61
CA SER A 104 8.85 -6.48 9.74
C SER A 104 9.62 -5.48 10.61
N ILE A 105 10.47 -4.64 10.02
CA ILE A 105 11.26 -3.63 10.76
C ILE A 105 10.35 -2.63 11.49
N LEU A 106 9.27 -2.19 10.84
CA LEU A 106 8.29 -1.28 11.43
C LEU A 106 7.54 -1.94 12.60
N SER A 107 7.24 -3.25 12.54
CA SER A 107 6.57 -3.94 13.65
C SER A 107 7.40 -3.97 14.93
N GLU A 108 8.72 -4.08 14.83
CA GLU A 108 9.62 -3.99 15.99
C GLU A 108 9.58 -2.61 16.65
N LYS A 109 9.26 -1.56 15.88
CA LYS A 109 9.24 -0.16 16.36
C LYS A 109 7.86 0.29 16.84
N LEU A 110 6.80 -0.12 16.14
CA LEU A 110 5.45 0.41 16.28
C LEU A 110 4.47 -0.60 16.87
N GLY A 111 4.83 -1.88 16.86
CA GLY A 111 4.00 -3.01 17.28
C GLY A 111 3.55 -3.89 16.12
N ASP A 112 3.15 -5.11 16.47
CA ASP A 112 2.84 -6.19 15.52
C ASP A 112 1.72 -5.88 14.52
N TRP A 113 0.90 -4.85 14.78
CA TRP A 113 -0.19 -4.45 13.89
C TRP A 113 0.29 -4.11 12.48
N VAL A 114 1.55 -3.67 12.30
CA VAL A 114 2.13 -3.40 10.98
C VAL A 114 2.32 -4.70 10.20
N LEU A 115 2.99 -5.68 10.81
CA LEU A 115 3.28 -6.97 10.18
C LEU A 115 2.00 -7.80 10.02
N GLU A 116 1.07 -7.70 10.97
CA GLU A 116 -0.26 -8.31 10.90
C GLU A 116 -1.04 -7.77 9.70
N GLY A 117 -1.13 -6.44 9.55
CA GLY A 117 -1.81 -5.80 8.42
C GLY A 117 -1.17 -6.18 7.09
N TRP A 118 0.16 -6.10 6.97
CA TRP A 118 0.89 -6.50 5.76
C TRP A 118 0.68 -7.97 5.39
N SER A 119 0.76 -8.88 6.36
CA SER A 119 0.62 -10.33 6.11
C SER A 119 -0.77 -10.69 5.60
N ASN A 120 -1.81 -10.06 6.16
CA ASN A 120 -3.20 -10.23 5.70
C ASN A 120 -3.40 -9.61 4.31
N ALA A 121 -2.82 -8.44 4.05
CA ALA A 121 -2.85 -7.79 2.75
C ALA A 121 -2.17 -8.63 1.66
N TYR A 122 -0.99 -9.18 1.94
CA TYR A 122 -0.28 -10.04 1.00
C TYR A 122 -1.04 -11.34 0.73
N PHE A 123 -1.65 -11.94 1.77
CA PHE A 123 -2.54 -13.10 1.60
C PHE A 123 -3.71 -12.78 0.65
N LEU A 124 -4.36 -11.62 0.82
CA LEU A 124 -5.43 -11.16 -0.06
C LEU A 124 -4.94 -10.89 -1.49
N HIS A 125 -3.76 -10.31 -1.65
CA HIS A 125 -3.19 -10.05 -2.97
C HIS A 125 -2.95 -11.36 -3.75
N VAL A 126 -2.40 -12.38 -3.10
CA VAL A 126 -2.16 -13.69 -3.73
C VAL A 126 -3.47 -14.44 -3.96
N TRP A 127 -4.21 -14.77 -2.89
CA TRP A 127 -5.34 -15.69 -2.97
C TRP A 127 -6.65 -15.04 -3.40
N GLY A 128 -6.82 -13.75 -3.11
CA GLY A 128 -8.00 -12.98 -3.43
C GLY A 128 -7.92 -12.32 -4.81
N PHE A 129 -6.83 -11.62 -5.10
CA PHE A 129 -6.67 -10.90 -6.37
C PHE A 129 -6.13 -11.79 -7.50
N TYR A 130 -4.91 -12.33 -7.39
CA TYR A 130 -4.31 -13.09 -8.48
C TYR A 130 -4.99 -14.43 -8.73
N GLU A 131 -5.24 -15.20 -7.67
CA GLU A 131 -5.81 -16.55 -7.81
C GLU A 131 -7.35 -16.55 -7.85
N GLY A 132 -7.99 -15.47 -7.37
CA GLY A 132 -9.45 -15.31 -7.36
C GLY A 132 -10.20 -16.41 -6.60
N LYS A 133 -9.59 -16.98 -5.54
CA LYS A 133 -10.14 -18.17 -4.83
C LYS A 133 -10.96 -17.83 -3.59
N LEU A 134 -10.85 -16.60 -3.07
CA LEU A 134 -11.52 -16.20 -1.85
C LEU A 134 -12.96 -15.75 -2.13
N LYS A 135 -13.88 -16.18 -1.26
CA LYS A 135 -15.24 -15.64 -1.22
C LYS A 135 -15.29 -14.38 -0.38
N VAL A 136 -16.24 -13.50 -0.67
CA VAL A 136 -16.36 -12.18 -0.03
C VAL A 136 -16.45 -12.26 1.50
N GLU A 137 -17.10 -13.30 2.04
CA GLU A 137 -17.25 -13.50 3.48
C GLU A 137 -15.89 -13.74 4.16
N TYR A 138 -14.97 -14.42 3.46
CA TYR A 138 -13.61 -14.63 3.96
C TYR A 138 -12.77 -13.37 3.81
N VAL A 139 -12.86 -12.69 2.65
CA VAL A 139 -12.10 -11.45 2.39
C VAL A 139 -12.33 -10.41 3.49
N SER A 140 -13.58 -10.24 3.93
CA SER A 140 -13.92 -9.29 5.02
C SER A 140 -13.12 -9.51 6.31
N ARG A 141 -12.76 -10.75 6.64
CA ARG A 141 -11.99 -11.07 7.86
C ARG A 141 -10.54 -10.63 7.76
N TYR A 142 -9.94 -10.79 6.59
CA TYR A 142 -8.55 -10.40 6.31
C TYR A 142 -8.41 -8.88 6.11
N ILE A 143 -9.50 -8.17 5.79
CA ILE A 143 -9.49 -6.70 5.72
C ILE A 143 -9.41 -6.05 7.11
N ASN A 144 -9.94 -6.67 8.16
CA ASN A 144 -9.98 -6.05 9.49
C ASN A 144 -8.58 -5.68 10.05
N PRO A 145 -7.55 -6.54 9.98
CA PRO A 145 -6.20 -6.16 10.38
C PRO A 145 -5.61 -5.02 9.55
N ILE A 146 -5.94 -4.95 8.26
CA ILE A 146 -5.49 -3.88 7.36
C ILE A 146 -6.16 -2.55 7.74
N LYS A 147 -7.45 -2.58 8.10
CA LYS A 147 -8.18 -1.42 8.59
C LYS A 147 -7.58 -0.90 9.90
N ARG A 148 -7.29 -1.79 10.85
CA ARG A 148 -6.57 -1.44 12.07
C ARG A 148 -5.20 -0.83 11.77
N MET A 149 -4.46 -1.41 10.82
CA MET A 149 -3.15 -0.90 10.40
C MET A 149 -3.24 0.54 9.88
N LEU A 150 -4.26 0.85 9.09
CA LEU A 150 -4.52 2.22 8.63
C LEU A 150 -4.85 3.15 9.81
N GLU A 151 -5.78 2.76 10.69
CA GLU A 151 -6.20 3.54 11.86
C GLU A 151 -5.04 3.85 12.82
N GLU A 152 -4.12 2.91 13.05
CA GLU A 152 -2.93 3.15 13.88
C GLU A 152 -1.93 4.06 13.17
N ALA A 153 -1.73 3.89 11.86
CA ALA A 153 -0.85 4.76 11.08
C ALA A 153 -1.32 6.23 11.08
N GLU A 154 -2.64 6.47 11.03
CA GLU A 154 -3.22 7.83 11.11
C GLU A 154 -2.89 8.57 12.40
N LYS A 155 -2.70 7.86 13.51
CA LYS A 155 -2.33 8.48 14.80
C LYS A 155 -0.87 8.92 14.83
N ILE A 156 -0.05 8.32 13.98
CA ILE A 156 1.40 8.49 13.97
C ILE A 156 1.80 9.51 12.91
N ILE A 157 1.19 9.45 11.73
CA ILE A 157 1.50 10.27 10.55
C ILE A 157 1.05 11.71 10.76
#